data_AF-A0A7J4YR61-F1
#
_entry.id   AF-A0A7J4YR61-F1
#
_cell.length_a   1.000
_cell.length_b   1.000
_cell.length_c   1.000
_cell.angle_alpha   90.00
_cell.angle_beta   90.00
_cell.angle_gamma   90.00
#
_symmetry.space_group_name_H-M   'P 1'
#
loop_
_entity.id
_entity.type
_entity.pdbx_description
1 polymer ?
#
loop_
_entity_poly.entity_id
_entity_poly.type
_entity_poly.pdbx_seq_one_letter_code
_entity_poly.pdbx_strand_id
1 'polypeptide(L)' 'MNVTICWVTKDREAIEKIRKKFGISSYMSVNRETPCDIKEEDMELLRETEKRGFIQIRNK' A
#
# COMPACT_ATOMS: atom_id res chain seq x y z
N MET A 1 4.80 -2.63 -11.44
CA MET A 1 3.63 -3.53 -11.35
C MET A 1 2.47 -2.71 -10.84
N ASN A 2 1.41 -2.58 -11.63
CA ASN A 2 0.22 -1.85 -11.23
C ASN A 2 -0.61 -2.71 -10.28
N VAL A 3 -0.73 -2.26 -9.04
CA VAL A 3 -1.56 -2.89 -8.01
C VAL A 3 -2.43 -1.85 -7.33
N THR A 4 -3.56 -2.28 -6.78
CA THR A 4 -4.36 -1.43 -5.90
C THR A 4 -4.18 -1.91 -4.48
N ILE A 5 -3.80 -1.02 -3.56
CA ILE A 5 -3.76 -1.35 -2.13
C ILE A 5 -4.96 -0.74 -1.42
N CYS A 6 -5.50 -1.44 -0.42
CA CYS A 6 -6.50 -0.93 0.50
C CYS A 6 -5.86 -0.73 1.87
N TRP A 7 -6.00 0.47 2.44
CA TRP A 7 -5.44 0.80 3.76
C TRP A 7 -6.31 0.22 4.88
N VAL A 8 -5.79 -0.80 5.55
CA VAL A 8 -6.45 -1.45 6.70
C VAL A 8 -6.15 -0.68 7.98
N THR A 9 -4.90 -0.28 8.17
CA THR A 9 -4.48 0.55 9.30
C THR A 9 -5.11 1.94 9.25
N LYS A 10 -5.37 2.52 10.42
CA LYS A 10 -5.77 3.93 10.59
C LYS A 10 -4.60 4.80 11.08
N ASP A 11 -3.45 4.19 11.37
CA ASP A 11 -2.28 4.86 11.88
C ASP A 11 -1.62 5.72 10.79
N ARG A 12 -1.67 7.05 10.97
CA ARG A 12 -1.19 7.99 9.95
C ARG A 12 0.32 7.91 9.75
N GLU A 13 1.09 7.70 10.81
CA GLU A 13 2.54 7.61 10.71
C GLU A 13 2.99 6.37 9.95
N ALA A 14 2.36 5.22 10.20
CA ALA A 14 2.59 3.99 9.45
C ALA A 14 2.23 4.16 7.98
N ILE A 15 1.09 4.78 7.67
CA ILE A 15 0.67 5.08 6.30
C ILE A 15 1.73 5.95 5.60
N GLU A 16 2.19 7.03 6.23
CA GLU A 16 3.22 7.89 5.65
C GLU A 16 4.56 7.17 5.45
N LYS A 17 4.96 6.31 6.40
CA LYS A 17 6.18 5.50 6.27
C LYS A 17 6.10 4.52 5.10
N ILE A 18 4.97 3.80 4.98
CA ILE A 18 4.72 2.87 3.86
C ILE A 18 4.72 3.64 2.54
N ARG A 19 4.04 4.78 2.48
CA ARG A 19 4.00 5.61 1.26
C ARG A 19 5.37 6.09 0.84
N LYS A 20 6.19 6.59 1.77
CA LYS A 20 7.58 7.00 1.48
C LYS A 20 8.45 5.81 1.05
N LYS A 21 8.27 4.65 1.69
CA LYS A 21 9.06 3.45 1.40
C LYS A 21 8.83 2.91 -0.01
N PHE A 22 7.57 2.91 -0.45
CA PHE A 22 7.16 2.35 -1.75
C PHE A 22 6.91 3.42 -2.84
N GLY A 23 7.10 4.70 -2.54
CA GLY A 23 6.83 5.79 -3.49
C GLY A 23 5.34 5.99 -3.82
N ILE A 24 4.44 5.66 -2.89
CA ILE A 24 2.99 5.72 -3.11
C ILE A 24 2.45 7.14 -2.90
N SER A 25 1.60 7.60 -3.84
CA SER A 25 0.92 8.90 -3.81
C SER A 25 0.09 9.12 -2.54
N SER A 26 -0.24 10.39 -2.23
CA SER A 26 -1.19 10.78 -1.16
C SER A 26 -2.63 10.55 -1.51
N TYR A 27 -2.90 10.19 -2.76
CA TYR A 27 -4.21 9.81 -3.17
C TYR A 27 -4.72 8.60 -2.36
N MET A 28 -5.94 8.73 -1.85
CA MET A 28 -6.69 7.66 -1.20
C MET A 28 -8.15 7.85 -1.58
N SER A 29 -8.78 6.80 -2.11
CA SER A 29 -10.20 6.81 -2.45
C SER A 29 -11.07 6.83 -1.19
N VAL A 30 -12.36 7.09 -1.34
CA VAL A 30 -13.35 7.00 -0.23
C VAL A 30 -13.34 5.61 0.42
N ASN A 31 -13.08 4.56 -0.37
CA ASN A 31 -12.95 3.17 0.10
C ASN A 31 -11.57 2.84 0.65
N ARG A 32 -10.71 3.84 0.88
CA ARG A 32 -9.33 3.68 1.34
C ARG A 32 -8.44 2.91 0.38
N GLU A 33 -8.74 2.98 -0.91
CA GLU A 33 -7.94 2.33 -1.94
C GLU A 33 -6.98 3.34 -2.59
N THR A 34 -5.77 2.89 -2.89
CA THR A 34 -4.76 3.65 -3.62
C THR A 34 -4.19 2.79 -4.73
N PRO A 35 -4.43 3.11 -6.01
CA PRO A 35 -3.68 2.51 -7.10
C PRO A 35 -2.22 3.01 -7.06
N CYS A 36 -1.27 2.09 -7.21
CA CYS A 36 0.15 2.39 -7.19
C CYS A 36 0.93 1.45 -8.12
N ASP A 37 2.00 1.98 -8.71
CA ASP A 37 2.98 1.14 -9.41
C ASP A 37 4.11 0.79 -8.44
N ILE A 38 4.28 -0.51 -8.20
CA ILE A 38 5.28 -1.06 -7.28
C ILE A 38 6.31 -1.81 -8.10
N LYS A 39 7.59 -1.60 -7.80
CA LYS A 39 8.67 -2.36 -8.44
C LYS A 39 8.58 -3.84 -8.05
N GLU A 40 9.00 -4.73 -8.95
CA GLU A 40 8.96 -6.17 -8.68
C GLU A 40 9.82 -6.55 -7.46
N GLU A 41 10.97 -5.90 -7.27
CA GLU A 41 11.84 -6.07 -6.09
C GLU A 41 11.15 -5.73 -4.76
N ASP A 42 10.21 -4.78 -4.76
CA ASP A 42 9.52 -4.31 -3.56
C ASP A 42 8.24 -5.13 -3.27
N MET A 43 7.83 -6.00 -4.18
CA MET A 43 6.59 -6.78 -4.04
C MET A 43 6.63 -7.75 -2.86
N GLU A 44 7.80 -8.33 -2.55
CA GLU A 44 7.94 -9.21 -1.38
C GLU A 44 7.72 -8.43 -0.08
N LEU A 45 8.28 -7.23 0.02
CA LEU A 45 8.11 -6.34 1.18
C LEU A 45 6.66 -5.82 1.28
N LEU A 46 6.02 -5.54 0.15
CA LEU A 46 4.61 -5.14 0.12
C LEU A 46 3.70 -6.27 0.63
N ARG A 47 3.94 -7.51 0.22
CA ARG A 47 3.22 -8.69 0.73
C ARG A 47 3.47 -8.92 2.21
N GLU A 48 4.66 -8.65 2.72
CA GLU A 48 4.93 -8.69 4.15
C GLU A 48 4.13 -7.60 4.90
N THR A 49 4.05 -6.40 4.33
CA THR A 49 3.25 -5.29 4.87
C THR A 49 1.77 -5.65 4.92
N GLU A 50 1.27 -6.40 3.92
CA GLU A 50 -0.06 -6.99 3.92
C GLU A 50 -0.22 -8.05 5.03
N LYS A 51 0.70 -9.01 5.15
CA LYS A 51 0.67 -10.04 6.21
C LYS A 51 0.65 -9.46 7.62
N ARG A 52 1.33 -8.33 7.83
CA ARG A 52 1.32 -7.57 9.10
C ARG A 52 0.00 -6.83 9.36
N GLY A 53 -0.92 -6.80 8.40
CA GLY A 53 -2.25 -6.21 8.53
C GLY A 53 -2.32 -4.71 8.30
N PHE A 54 -1.29 -4.09 7.71
CA PHE A 54 -1.32 -2.64 7.42
C PHE A 54 -2.13 -2.33 6.17
N ILE A 55 -2.00 -3.16 5.14
CA ILE A 55 -2.64 -3.00 3.84
C ILE A 55 -3.25 -4.31 3.37
N GLN A 56 -4.10 -4.25 2.36
CA GLN A 56 -4.55 -5.41 1.59
C GLN A 56 -4.29 -5.14 0.12
N ILE A 57 -3.55 -6.02 -0.55
CA ILE A 57 -3.27 -5.95 -1.98
C ILE A 57 -4.51 -6.48 -2.72
N ARG A 58 -5.03 -5.67 -3.64
CA ARG A 58 -6.14 -6.01 -4.51
C ARG A 58 -5.63 -6.07 -5.95
N ASN A 59 -5.62 -7.27 -6.52
CA ASN A 59 -5.57 -7.45 -7.97
C ASN A 59 -7.01 -7.31 -8.49
N LYS A 60 -7.31 -6.17 -9.09
CA LYS A 60 -8.48 -6.01 -9.95
C LYS A 60 -8.03 -6.05 -11.40
#